data_AF-A0A401IJK1-F1
#
_entry.id   AF-A0A401IJK1-F1
#
_cell.length_a   1.000
_cell.length_b   1.000
_cell.length_c   1.000
_cell.angle_alpha   90.00
_cell.angle_beta   90.00
_cell.angle_gamma   90.00
#
_symmetry.space_group_name_H-M   'P 1'
#
loop_
_entity.id
_entity.type
_entity.pdbx_description
1 polymer ?
#
loop_
_entity_poly.entity_id
_entity_poly.type
_entity_poly.pdbx_seq_one_letter_code
_entity_poly.pdbx_strand_id
1 'polypeptide(L)'
;MTLSKKPTELSLAEDLGELIKDLPEHQHGKLIERALAVLLRIADEEIDRLDWKILTTALEDLEKGFQVFYPYRHTRKVTIFGSARLSPQSSEYRLAVEFARYITQFGFMVLTGAGGGIMQAGNEGAGREHSFGLNIELPFEQGTNPFIAGDDKLIRFKYFFTRKLFFLRESDAVALFPGGFGTQDEAFETLTLCQTGKYGPSPLVLIDEPGGNYWKAWNEYNYNNLLARGLISAEDSSLYTITDSLATACNVIRQFYCVYHSIRYVEDLLVMRLNSQLTDAQVEQLNEEYSDILVKGKIEKSQVLPTEIKDETASLPRLRLYFNQRNLGRLYQMINQINKFGTCLPIEPHPEWK
;
A
#
# COMPACT_ATOMS: atom_id res chain seq x y z
N MET A 1 -61.27 31.07 3.45
CA MET A 1 -60.25 31.12 2.38
C MET A 1 -59.40 32.34 2.66
N THR A 2 -58.07 32.29 2.70
CA THR A 2 -57.15 31.36 2.02
C THR A 2 -56.07 30.88 2.98
N LEU A 3 -55.82 29.56 3.05
CA LEU A 3 -54.64 29.04 3.74
C LEU A 3 -53.41 29.31 2.87
N SER A 4 -52.44 30.06 3.41
CA SER A 4 -51.12 30.20 2.79
C SER A 4 -50.46 28.83 2.75
N LYS A 5 -50.24 28.26 1.56
CA LYS A 5 -49.42 27.06 1.41
C LYS A 5 -47.98 27.44 1.80
N LYS A 6 -47.39 26.68 2.72
CA LYS A 6 -45.92 26.65 2.88
C LYS A 6 -45.28 26.36 1.51
N PRO A 7 -44.10 26.92 1.20
CA PRO A 7 -43.31 26.48 0.05
C PRO A 7 -43.13 24.96 0.12
N THR A 8 -43.26 24.30 -1.02
CA THR A 8 -43.15 22.86 -1.17
C THR A 8 -41.78 22.36 -0.73
N GLU A 9 -41.79 21.47 0.26
CA GLU A 9 -40.78 20.42 0.40
C GLU A 9 -40.86 19.54 -0.86
N LEU A 10 -40.18 19.95 -1.93
CA LEU A 10 -39.52 18.97 -2.79
C LEU A 10 -38.48 18.31 -1.88
N SER A 11 -38.55 16.98 -1.73
CA SER A 11 -37.61 16.32 -0.83
C SER A 11 -36.21 16.42 -1.42
N LEU A 12 -35.16 16.57 -0.58
CA LEU A 12 -33.77 16.57 -1.07
C LEU A 12 -33.44 15.31 -1.90
N ALA A 13 -34.16 14.21 -1.66
CA ALA A 13 -34.07 12.98 -2.44
C ALA A 13 -34.67 13.06 -3.85
N GLU A 14 -35.67 13.92 -4.09
CA GLU A 14 -36.18 14.21 -5.44
C GLU A 14 -35.20 15.07 -6.22
N ASP A 15 -34.66 16.15 -5.61
CA ASP A 15 -33.63 17.00 -6.22
C ASP A 15 -32.35 16.20 -6.53
N LEU A 16 -31.90 15.34 -5.61
CA LEU A 16 -30.79 14.42 -5.87
C LEU A 16 -31.15 13.40 -6.96
N GLY A 17 -32.40 12.96 -6.99
CA GLY A 17 -32.93 12.09 -8.04
C GLY A 17 -32.92 12.75 -9.42
N GLU A 18 -33.03 14.07 -9.52
CA GLU A 18 -32.80 14.82 -10.78
C GLU A 18 -31.31 14.95 -11.09
N LEU A 19 -30.47 15.29 -10.11
CA LEU A 19 -29.01 15.33 -10.28
C LEU A 19 -28.43 13.96 -10.75
N ILE A 20 -29.02 12.85 -10.29
CA ILE A 20 -28.67 11.48 -10.69
C ILE A 20 -29.21 11.14 -12.09
N LYS A 21 -30.34 11.72 -12.53
CA LYS A 21 -30.82 11.59 -13.93
C LYS A 21 -29.92 12.32 -14.93
N ASP A 22 -29.11 13.29 -14.47
CA ASP A 22 -28.11 14.00 -15.28
C ASP A 22 -26.71 13.33 -15.25
N LEU A 23 -26.54 12.25 -14.48
CA LEU A 23 -25.33 11.40 -14.44
C LEU A 23 -25.25 10.15 -15.40
N PRO A 24 -26.17 9.82 -16.36
CA PRO A 24 -26.30 8.43 -16.84
C PRO A 24 -25.16 7.88 -17.70
N GLU A 25 -24.25 8.72 -18.20
CA GLU A 25 -23.12 8.28 -19.05
C GLU A 25 -21.80 8.16 -18.28
N HIS A 26 -21.76 8.49 -16.97
CA HIS A 26 -20.53 8.37 -16.21
C HIS A 26 -20.21 6.92 -15.84
N GLN A 27 -19.00 6.44 -16.19
CA GLN A 27 -18.50 5.07 -15.92
C GLN A 27 -18.69 4.62 -14.45
N HIS A 28 -18.70 5.56 -13.52
CA HIS A 28 -18.81 5.31 -12.08
C HIS A 28 -20.14 5.77 -11.45
N GLY A 29 -21.19 6.05 -12.24
CA GLY A 29 -22.47 6.63 -11.77
C GLY A 29 -23.06 5.95 -10.53
N LYS A 30 -23.09 4.61 -10.48
CA LYS A 30 -23.58 3.84 -9.31
C LYS A 30 -22.79 4.07 -8.02
N LEU A 31 -21.50 4.38 -8.11
CA LEU A 31 -20.67 4.69 -6.93
C LEU A 31 -20.94 6.13 -6.45
N ILE A 32 -21.14 7.05 -7.38
CA ILE A 32 -21.50 8.46 -7.10
C ILE A 32 -22.88 8.52 -6.42
N GLU A 33 -23.89 7.88 -7.02
CA GLU A 33 -25.24 7.73 -6.44
C GLU A 33 -25.17 7.18 -5.00
N ARG A 34 -24.42 6.09 -4.78
CA ARG A 34 -24.25 5.50 -3.45
C ARG A 34 -23.59 6.45 -2.45
N ALA A 35 -22.58 7.22 -2.87
CA ALA A 35 -21.89 8.18 -2.02
C ALA A 35 -22.82 9.35 -1.63
N LEU A 36 -23.51 9.93 -2.60
CA LEU A 36 -24.49 11.00 -2.37
C LEU A 36 -25.63 10.54 -1.45
N ALA A 37 -26.15 9.33 -1.65
CA ALA A 37 -27.18 8.75 -0.78
C ALA A 37 -26.70 8.52 0.66
N VAL A 38 -25.40 8.29 0.90
CA VAL A 38 -24.83 8.27 2.27
C VAL A 38 -24.85 9.68 2.88
N LEU A 39 -24.41 10.70 2.14
CA LEU A 39 -24.41 12.08 2.62
C LEU A 39 -25.80 12.61 2.95
N LEU A 40 -26.83 12.26 2.15
CA LEU A 40 -28.22 12.63 2.48
C LEU A 40 -28.70 12.01 3.80
N ARG A 41 -28.48 10.71 4.02
CA ARG A 41 -28.91 10.07 5.28
C ARG A 41 -28.22 10.68 6.50
N ILE A 42 -26.95 11.07 6.35
CA ILE A 42 -26.19 11.80 7.39
C ILE A 42 -26.80 13.21 7.60
N ALA A 43 -27.29 13.88 6.56
CA ALA A 43 -27.95 15.18 6.66
C ALA A 43 -29.35 15.14 7.32
N ASP A 44 -30.05 14.01 7.23
CA ASP A 44 -31.35 13.78 7.87
C ASP A 44 -31.24 13.37 9.36
N GLU A 45 -30.02 13.13 9.88
CA GLU A 45 -29.75 12.74 11.27
C GLU A 45 -29.24 13.91 12.14
N GLU A 46 -29.54 13.90 13.45
CA GLU A 46 -28.99 14.88 14.41
C GLU A 46 -27.51 14.59 14.71
N ILE A 47 -26.61 15.15 13.87
CA ILE A 47 -25.15 14.93 13.93
C ILE A 47 -24.42 16.18 14.41
N ASP A 48 -23.43 16.02 15.31
CA ASP A 48 -22.67 17.14 15.86
C ASP A 48 -21.77 17.81 14.81
N ARG A 49 -21.52 19.11 15.00
CA ARG A 49 -20.60 19.90 14.17
C ARG A 49 -19.19 19.30 14.11
N LEU A 50 -18.73 18.59 15.14
CA LEU A 50 -17.45 17.90 15.16
C LEU A 50 -17.42 16.72 14.17
N ASP A 51 -18.47 15.91 14.14
CA ASP A 51 -18.58 14.75 13.25
C ASP A 51 -18.66 15.21 11.79
N TRP A 52 -19.41 16.28 11.51
CA TRP A 52 -19.41 16.94 10.20
C TRP A 52 -18.01 17.38 9.76
N LYS A 53 -17.20 17.96 10.65
CA LYS A 53 -15.81 18.34 10.33
C LYS A 53 -14.92 17.13 10.05
N ILE A 54 -15.12 16.03 10.77
CA ILE A 54 -14.39 14.77 10.51
C ILE A 54 -14.75 14.25 9.11
N LEU A 55 -16.05 14.21 8.79
CA LEU A 55 -16.53 13.75 7.49
C LEU A 55 -16.02 14.63 6.33
N THR A 56 -16.23 15.95 6.39
CA THR A 56 -15.84 16.84 5.28
C THR A 56 -14.34 16.82 5.05
N THR A 57 -13.53 16.94 6.10
CA THR A 57 -12.08 17.02 5.93
C THR A 57 -11.43 15.66 5.67
N ALA A 58 -12.06 14.54 6.08
CA ALA A 58 -11.65 13.23 5.57
C ALA A 58 -11.93 13.08 4.06
N LEU A 59 -13.04 13.63 3.55
CA LEU A 59 -13.34 13.64 2.11
C LEU A 59 -12.37 14.55 1.34
N GLU A 60 -12.01 15.72 1.87
CA GLU A 60 -10.98 16.62 1.29
C GLU A 60 -9.60 15.94 1.23
N ASP A 61 -9.18 15.28 2.32
CA ASP A 61 -7.94 14.48 2.38
C ASP A 61 -7.94 13.35 1.32
N LEU A 62 -9.07 12.66 1.15
CA LEU A 62 -9.24 11.56 0.18
C LEU A 62 -9.23 12.07 -1.27
N GLU A 63 -10.00 13.11 -1.58
CA GLU A 63 -10.06 13.74 -2.89
C GLU A 63 -8.66 14.17 -3.34
N LYS A 64 -7.97 14.96 -2.52
CA LYS A 64 -6.64 15.48 -2.83
C LYS A 64 -5.64 14.35 -3.04
N GLY A 65 -5.66 13.32 -2.19
CA GLY A 65 -4.80 12.16 -2.36
C GLY A 65 -5.07 11.43 -3.68
N PHE A 66 -6.33 11.17 -4.05
CA PHE A 66 -6.65 10.54 -5.33
C PHE A 66 -6.16 11.38 -6.51
N GLN A 67 -6.40 12.70 -6.50
CA GLN A 67 -5.96 13.60 -7.58
C GLN A 67 -4.44 13.60 -7.76
N VAL A 68 -3.66 13.68 -6.67
CA VAL A 68 -2.19 13.72 -6.73
C VAL A 68 -1.58 12.37 -7.17
N PHE A 69 -2.14 11.23 -6.75
CA PHE A 69 -1.60 9.92 -7.09
C PHE A 69 -2.07 9.36 -8.44
N TYR A 70 -3.24 9.78 -8.95
CA TYR A 70 -3.82 9.25 -10.18
C TYR A 70 -2.86 9.22 -11.39
N PRO A 71 -2.06 10.27 -11.68
CA PRO A 71 -1.10 10.24 -12.80
C PRO A 71 0.05 9.23 -12.63
N TYR A 72 0.30 8.77 -11.40
CA TYR A 72 1.47 7.97 -11.02
C TYR A 72 1.13 6.55 -10.56
N ARG A 73 -0.13 6.10 -10.65
CA ARG A 73 -0.55 4.73 -10.29
C ARG A 73 0.25 3.64 -11.05
N HIS A 74 0.68 3.95 -12.27
CA HIS A 74 1.49 3.11 -13.16
C HIS A 74 3.00 3.11 -12.83
N THR A 75 3.39 3.69 -11.69
CA THR A 75 4.77 3.67 -11.20
C THR A 75 4.80 3.00 -9.85
N ARG A 76 5.63 1.95 -9.70
CA ARG A 76 5.81 1.28 -8.41
C ARG A 76 6.38 2.26 -7.38
N LYS A 77 5.98 2.10 -6.13
CA LYS A 77 6.29 3.06 -5.06
C LYS A 77 6.85 2.38 -3.81
N VAL A 78 7.85 2.97 -3.19
CA VAL A 78 8.41 2.50 -1.90
C VAL A 78 8.16 3.56 -0.84
N THR A 79 7.42 3.23 0.21
CA THR A 79 7.35 4.13 1.39
C THR A 79 8.57 3.91 2.28
N ILE A 80 9.21 5.02 2.67
CA ILE A 80 10.31 5.03 3.63
C ILE A 80 9.80 5.63 4.94
N PHE A 81 9.87 4.83 6.02
CA PHE A 81 9.65 5.29 7.38
C PHE A 81 10.94 5.22 8.21
N GLY A 82 11.06 6.11 9.19
CA GLY A 82 12.18 6.15 10.13
C GLY A 82 12.11 7.39 11.02
N SER A 83 13.15 7.59 11.83
CA SER A 83 13.21 8.70 12.78
C SER A 83 13.17 10.08 12.11
N ALA A 84 12.27 10.94 12.58
CA ALA A 84 12.23 12.38 12.26
C ALA A 84 13.40 13.18 12.88
N ARG A 85 14.20 12.56 13.75
CA ARG A 85 15.15 13.23 14.67
C ARG A 85 16.62 12.92 14.40
N LEU A 86 16.94 11.97 13.52
CA LEU A 86 18.32 11.65 13.15
C LEU A 86 18.92 12.80 12.32
N SER A 87 20.18 13.14 12.58
CA SER A 87 20.84 14.25 11.87
C SER A 87 21.35 13.82 10.49
N PRO A 88 21.50 14.75 9.52
CA PRO A 88 22.09 14.46 8.21
C PRO A 88 23.53 13.90 8.24
N GLN A 89 24.21 13.97 9.39
CA GLN A 89 25.57 13.43 9.57
C GLN A 89 25.56 11.95 10.01
N SER A 90 24.42 11.41 10.44
CA SER A 90 24.31 10.02 10.91
C SER A 90 24.58 9.01 9.79
N SER A 91 24.91 7.78 10.16
CA SER A 91 25.11 6.67 9.23
C SER A 91 23.79 6.25 8.59
N GLU A 92 22.72 6.16 9.39
CA GLU A 92 21.38 5.75 8.96
C GLU A 92 20.75 6.78 8.01
N TYR A 93 20.96 8.08 8.24
CA TYR A 93 20.52 9.12 7.30
C TYR A 93 21.19 8.94 5.93
N ARG A 94 22.51 8.80 5.90
CA ARG A 94 23.26 8.60 4.65
C ARG A 94 22.86 7.30 3.96
N LEU A 95 22.64 6.22 4.72
CA LEU A 95 22.14 4.95 4.20
C LEU A 95 20.75 5.08 3.57
N ALA A 96 19.86 5.87 4.17
CA ALA A 96 18.53 6.16 3.62
C ALA A 96 18.58 7.02 2.35
N VAL A 97 19.50 7.98 2.26
CA VAL A 97 19.78 8.73 1.01
C VAL A 97 20.24 7.78 -0.10
N GLU A 98 21.23 6.91 0.17
CA GLU A 98 21.70 5.96 -0.84
C GLU A 98 20.60 4.96 -1.24
N PHE A 99 19.83 4.43 -0.28
CA PHE A 99 18.70 3.55 -0.56
C PHE A 99 17.65 4.19 -1.47
N ALA A 100 17.22 5.42 -1.16
CA ALA A 100 16.26 6.14 -1.99
C ALA A 100 16.82 6.42 -3.39
N ARG A 101 18.13 6.67 -3.53
CA ARG A 101 18.79 6.85 -4.83
C ARG A 101 18.89 5.56 -5.65
N TYR A 102 19.17 4.43 -5.03
CA TYR A 102 19.24 3.14 -5.74
C TYR A 102 17.85 2.63 -6.14
N ILE A 103 16.83 2.82 -5.29
CA ILE A 103 15.48 2.31 -5.60
C ILE A 103 14.82 3.09 -6.74
N THR A 104 15.09 4.39 -6.89
CA THR A 104 14.62 5.18 -8.05
C THR A 104 15.32 4.81 -9.37
N GLN A 105 16.59 4.38 -9.32
CA GLN A 105 17.28 3.79 -10.49
C GLN A 105 16.62 2.48 -10.98
N PHE A 106 15.85 1.81 -10.11
CA PHE A 106 15.01 0.65 -10.46
C PHE A 106 13.58 1.06 -10.86
N GLY A 107 13.33 2.34 -11.17
CA GLY A 107 12.03 2.80 -11.67
C GLY A 107 10.94 2.96 -10.61
N PHE A 108 11.28 2.85 -9.32
CA PHE A 108 10.35 3.16 -8.24
C PHE A 108 10.31 4.66 -7.95
N MET A 109 9.20 5.15 -7.40
CA MET A 109 9.15 6.44 -6.70
C MET A 109 9.16 6.23 -5.18
N VAL A 110 9.54 7.25 -4.41
CA VAL A 110 9.64 7.18 -2.95
C VAL A 110 8.53 8.01 -2.28
N LEU A 111 7.82 7.44 -1.30
CA LEU A 111 6.95 8.20 -0.41
C LEU A 111 7.64 8.36 0.94
N THR A 112 7.48 9.54 1.55
CA THR A 112 7.91 9.77 2.94
C THR A 112 6.87 10.62 3.68
N GLY A 113 7.02 10.72 5.00
CA GLY A 113 6.23 11.65 5.81
C GLY A 113 6.58 13.13 5.67
N ALA A 114 7.48 13.51 4.76
CA ALA A 114 7.89 14.89 4.42
C ALA A 114 8.53 15.73 5.55
N GLY A 115 8.72 15.17 6.74
CA GLY A 115 9.48 15.80 7.83
C GLY A 115 11.00 15.65 7.66
N GLY A 116 11.73 15.95 8.72
CA GLY A 116 13.18 15.81 8.85
C GLY A 116 13.67 14.35 9.02
N GLY A 117 14.96 14.21 9.32
CA GLY A 117 15.61 12.91 9.54
C GLY A 117 15.47 11.96 8.36
N ILE A 118 15.11 10.70 8.61
CA ILE A 118 14.99 9.67 7.57
C ILE A 118 13.97 10.05 6.48
N MET A 119 12.89 10.75 6.84
CA MET A 119 11.91 11.21 5.84
C MET A 119 12.53 12.22 4.86
N GLN A 120 13.40 13.10 5.36
CA GLN A 120 14.18 14.00 4.53
C GLN A 120 15.20 13.24 3.68
N ALA A 121 15.93 12.29 4.26
CA ALA A 121 16.87 11.43 3.53
C ALA A 121 16.22 10.70 2.35
N GLY A 122 14.97 10.21 2.53
CA GLY A 122 14.20 9.58 1.48
C GLY A 122 13.87 10.52 0.32
N ASN A 123 13.40 11.74 0.59
CA ASN A 123 13.15 12.74 -0.47
C ASN A 123 14.45 13.25 -1.11
N GLU A 124 15.53 13.40 -0.34
CA GLU A 124 16.86 13.82 -0.81
C GLU A 124 17.45 12.81 -1.79
N GLY A 125 17.48 11.53 -1.42
CA GLY A 125 18.07 10.47 -2.24
C GLY A 125 17.29 10.17 -3.51
N ALA A 126 15.95 10.19 -3.42
CA ALA A 126 15.08 10.00 -4.58
C ALA A 126 15.06 11.22 -5.52
N GLY A 127 15.24 12.43 -4.97
CA GLY A 127 15.02 13.68 -5.68
C GLY A 127 13.53 14.06 -5.79
N ARG A 128 13.29 15.31 -6.19
CA ARG A 128 11.96 15.91 -6.25
C ARG A 128 11.04 15.26 -7.29
N GLU A 129 11.56 14.90 -8.45
CA GLU A 129 10.78 14.29 -9.53
C GLU A 129 10.28 12.87 -9.18
N HIS A 130 11.06 12.13 -8.39
CA HIS A 130 10.76 10.74 -8.05
C HIS A 130 10.30 10.54 -6.60
N SER A 131 9.84 11.58 -5.91
CA SER A 131 9.30 11.42 -4.55
C SER A 131 8.03 12.21 -4.25
N PHE A 132 7.28 11.71 -3.27
CA PHE A 132 6.10 12.34 -2.68
C PHE A 132 6.38 12.70 -1.22
N GLY A 133 5.64 13.68 -0.72
CA GLY A 133 5.64 14.05 0.69
C GLY A 133 4.22 13.97 1.25
N LEU A 134 3.95 13.05 2.16
CA LEU A 134 2.66 12.91 2.82
C LEU A 134 2.81 13.49 4.23
N ASN A 135 2.68 14.80 4.37
CA ASN A 135 2.82 15.48 5.66
C ASN A 135 1.50 15.40 6.46
N ILE A 136 1.58 15.63 7.78
CA ILE A 136 0.44 15.71 8.70
C ILE A 136 0.38 17.10 9.33
N GLU A 137 -0.82 17.69 9.43
CA GLU A 137 -0.99 18.96 10.15
C GLU A 137 -0.97 18.76 11.67
N LEU A 138 0.10 19.22 12.31
CA LEU A 138 0.29 19.18 13.76
C LEU A 138 0.56 20.59 14.33
N PRO A 139 0.18 20.88 15.59
CA PRO A 139 0.23 22.27 16.10
C PRO A 139 1.65 22.75 16.48
N PHE A 140 2.63 21.86 16.64
CA PHE A 140 3.92 22.16 17.29
C PHE A 140 5.17 21.58 16.61
N GLU A 141 5.06 20.60 15.71
CA GLU A 141 6.15 19.90 15.01
C GLU A 141 5.54 19.28 13.74
N GLN A 142 6.02 19.43 12.49
CA GLN A 142 7.30 19.91 11.95
C GLN A 142 7.10 20.65 10.60
N GLY A 143 8.10 21.40 10.12
CA GLY A 143 8.09 21.96 8.76
C GLY A 143 8.36 20.91 7.67
N THR A 144 7.88 21.12 6.44
CA THR A 144 8.22 20.25 5.30
C THR A 144 9.69 20.38 4.94
N ASN A 145 10.36 19.26 4.68
CA ASN A 145 11.76 19.23 4.27
C ASN A 145 12.01 19.92 2.90
N PRO A 146 13.20 20.48 2.64
CA PRO A 146 13.43 21.34 1.49
C PRO A 146 13.34 20.61 0.13
N PHE A 147 13.53 19.29 0.10
CA PHE A 147 13.58 18.51 -1.14
C PHE A 147 12.20 18.41 -1.81
N ILE A 148 11.12 18.38 -1.02
CA ILE A 148 9.73 18.32 -1.51
C ILE A 148 8.88 19.57 -1.18
N ALA A 149 9.46 20.57 -0.49
CA ALA A 149 8.77 21.81 -0.18
C ALA A 149 8.31 22.57 -1.44
N GLY A 150 7.01 22.86 -1.54
CA GLY A 150 6.41 23.59 -2.66
C GLY A 150 6.23 22.77 -3.95
N ASP A 151 6.30 21.43 -3.88
CA ASP A 151 5.96 20.53 -4.98
C ASP A 151 4.48 20.10 -4.91
N ASP A 152 3.82 19.86 -6.03
CA ASP A 152 2.42 19.39 -6.07
C ASP A 152 2.26 17.96 -5.48
N LYS A 153 3.33 17.17 -5.45
CA LYS A 153 3.43 15.86 -4.79
C LYS A 153 3.56 15.95 -3.27
N LEU A 154 3.51 17.16 -2.69
CA LEU A 154 3.39 17.42 -1.26
C LEU A 154 1.91 17.51 -0.84
N ILE A 155 1.40 16.42 -0.27
CA ILE A 155 0.08 16.38 0.34
C ILE A 155 0.22 16.73 1.83
N ARG A 156 -0.71 17.55 2.34
CA ARG A 156 -0.87 17.84 3.77
C ARG A 156 -2.19 17.25 4.20
N PHE A 157 -2.14 16.18 4.97
CA PHE A 157 -3.31 15.53 5.53
C PHE A 157 -3.71 16.20 6.84
N LYS A 158 -5.02 16.26 7.12
CA LYS A 158 -5.50 16.66 8.44
C LYS A 158 -5.50 15.50 9.42
N TYR A 159 -5.90 14.32 8.96
CA TYR A 159 -6.07 13.15 9.81
C TYR A 159 -4.98 12.10 9.60
N PHE A 160 -4.63 11.39 10.68
CA PHE A 160 -3.67 10.29 10.62
C PHE A 160 -4.19 9.10 9.81
N PHE A 161 -5.49 8.78 9.91
CA PHE A 161 -6.06 7.59 9.25
C PHE A 161 -6.14 7.73 7.72
N THR A 162 -6.44 8.92 7.19
CA THR A 162 -6.39 9.22 5.76
C THR A 162 -4.95 9.15 5.24
N ARG A 163 -4.01 9.75 5.96
CA ARG A 163 -2.56 9.68 5.64
C ARG A 163 -2.04 8.25 5.58
N LYS A 164 -2.34 7.43 6.60
CA LYS A 164 -1.97 6.01 6.71
C LYS A 164 -2.52 5.17 5.56
N LEU A 165 -3.80 5.38 5.23
CA LEU A 165 -4.43 4.77 4.06
C LEU A 165 -3.62 5.03 2.78
N PHE A 166 -3.18 6.27 2.53
CA PHE A 166 -2.41 6.60 1.33
C PHE A 166 -1.00 6.03 1.34
N PHE A 167 -0.30 5.94 2.48
CA PHE A 167 1.00 5.27 2.53
C PHE A 167 0.89 3.83 2.04
N LEU A 168 -0.05 3.04 2.57
CA LEU A 168 -0.14 1.63 2.22
C LEU A 168 -0.86 1.38 0.89
N ARG A 169 -1.93 2.12 0.56
CA ARG A 169 -2.59 2.01 -0.75
C ARG A 169 -1.58 2.21 -1.89
N GLU A 170 -0.79 3.28 -1.81
CA GLU A 170 0.07 3.68 -2.92
C GLU A 170 1.38 2.90 -2.97
N SER A 171 1.80 2.28 -1.86
CA SER A 171 3.04 1.49 -1.79
C SER A 171 2.96 0.15 -2.52
N ASP A 172 4.09 -0.22 -3.08
CA ASP A 172 4.45 -1.56 -3.57
C ASP A 172 5.61 -2.14 -2.77
N ALA A 173 6.22 -1.38 -1.87
CA ALA A 173 7.19 -1.87 -0.89
C ALA A 173 7.26 -0.90 0.29
N VAL A 174 7.73 -1.39 1.44
CA VAL A 174 7.94 -0.56 2.64
C VAL A 174 9.37 -0.78 3.14
N ALA A 175 10.09 0.32 3.38
CA ALA A 175 11.43 0.32 3.96
C ALA A 175 11.41 1.02 5.33
N LEU A 176 11.77 0.29 6.37
CA LEU A 176 11.81 0.77 7.74
C LEU A 176 13.26 0.97 8.21
N PHE A 177 13.63 2.20 8.53
CA PHE A 177 14.88 2.54 9.22
C PHE A 177 14.65 2.78 10.72
N PRO A 178 15.70 2.79 11.57
CA PRO A 178 15.56 3.04 13.01
C PRO A 178 14.73 4.31 13.31
N GLY A 179 13.87 4.21 14.32
CA GLY A 179 12.72 5.12 14.45
C GLY A 179 12.13 5.21 15.85
N GLY A 180 11.13 6.09 15.99
CA GLY A 180 10.36 6.26 17.22
C GLY A 180 9.00 5.57 17.13
N PHE A 181 8.06 5.95 18.02
CA PHE A 181 6.70 5.39 18.03
C PHE A 181 5.99 5.52 16.68
N GLY A 182 6.14 6.62 15.94
CA GLY A 182 5.54 6.75 14.61
C GLY A 182 6.06 5.69 13.61
N THR A 183 7.34 5.32 13.67
CA THR A 183 7.89 4.26 12.82
C THR A 183 7.40 2.88 13.25
N GLN A 184 7.24 2.64 14.56
CA GLN A 184 6.72 1.38 15.09
C GLN A 184 5.22 1.20 14.80
N ASP A 185 4.44 2.28 14.87
CA ASP A 185 3.03 2.34 14.52
C ASP A 185 2.81 1.92 13.06
N GLU A 186 3.49 2.56 12.10
CA GLU A 186 3.45 2.18 10.68
C GLU A 186 3.97 0.74 10.44
N ALA A 187 4.99 0.29 11.19
CA ALA A 187 5.51 -1.07 11.09
C ALA A 187 4.49 -2.13 11.51
N PHE A 188 3.88 -1.99 12.69
CA PHE A 188 2.87 -2.93 13.16
C PHE A 188 1.56 -2.85 12.39
N GLU A 189 1.17 -1.67 11.89
CA GLU A 189 0.02 -1.52 10.97
C GLU A 189 0.27 -2.27 9.66
N THR A 190 1.44 -2.06 9.03
CA THR A 190 1.83 -2.79 7.81
C THR A 190 1.80 -4.31 8.03
N LEU A 191 2.43 -4.80 9.10
CA LEU A 191 2.47 -6.21 9.44
C LEU A 191 1.07 -6.80 9.66
N THR A 192 0.20 -6.08 10.38
CA THR A 192 -1.18 -6.51 10.65
C THR A 192 -1.99 -6.59 9.36
N LEU A 193 -1.86 -5.61 8.47
CA LEU A 193 -2.60 -5.57 7.20
C LEU A 193 -2.08 -6.62 6.20
N CYS A 194 -0.78 -6.91 6.19
CA CYS A 194 -0.20 -8.04 5.46
C CYS A 194 -0.68 -9.39 6.00
N GLN A 195 -0.63 -9.60 7.33
CA GLN A 195 -1.05 -10.83 7.99
C GLN A 195 -2.54 -11.14 7.76
N THR A 196 -3.39 -10.10 7.75
CA THR A 196 -4.85 -10.21 7.53
C THR A 196 -5.27 -10.15 6.05
N GLY A 197 -4.32 -10.05 5.12
CA GLY A 197 -4.59 -9.93 3.68
C GLY A 197 -5.37 -8.67 3.28
N LYS A 198 -5.38 -7.63 4.12
CA LYS A 198 -6.00 -6.33 3.85
C LYS A 198 -5.08 -5.38 3.06
N TYR A 199 -3.78 -5.62 3.13
CA TYR A 199 -2.80 -5.08 2.20
C TYR A 199 -2.25 -6.22 1.34
N GLY A 200 -2.02 -5.96 0.05
CA GLY A 200 -1.54 -6.97 -0.89
C GLY A 200 -0.07 -7.37 -0.59
N PRO A 201 0.37 -8.57 -1.00
CA PRO A 201 1.75 -9.00 -0.83
C PRO A 201 2.73 -7.98 -1.43
N SER A 202 3.60 -7.46 -0.57
CA SER A 202 4.65 -6.49 -0.89
C SER A 202 5.87 -6.75 0.02
N PRO A 203 7.10 -6.45 -0.43
CA PRO A 203 8.28 -6.63 0.38
C PRO A 203 8.39 -5.52 1.44
N LEU A 204 8.42 -5.95 2.70
CA LEU A 204 8.72 -5.11 3.87
C LEU A 204 10.17 -5.36 4.29
N VAL A 205 11.01 -4.32 4.24
CA VAL A 205 12.44 -4.43 4.56
C VAL A 205 12.79 -3.54 5.76
N LEU A 206 13.35 -4.14 6.79
CA LEU A 206 13.83 -3.51 8.01
C LEU A 206 15.34 -3.30 7.85
N ILE A 207 15.72 -2.07 7.54
CA ILE A 207 17.08 -1.68 7.19
C ILE A 207 17.75 -1.09 8.44
N ASP A 208 18.83 -1.72 8.89
CA ASP A 208 19.71 -1.24 9.96
C ASP A 208 21.00 -0.66 9.36
N GLU A 209 21.80 0.06 10.15
CA GLU A 209 23.16 0.41 9.72
C GLU A 209 24.08 -0.83 9.72
N PRO A 210 25.19 -0.87 8.94
CA PRO A 210 26.15 -1.98 8.95
C PRO A 210 26.64 -2.34 10.36
N GLY A 211 26.26 -3.54 10.85
CA GLY A 211 26.57 -3.99 12.22
C GLY A 211 25.59 -3.52 13.30
N GLY A 212 24.57 -2.74 12.93
CA GLY A 212 23.49 -2.28 13.80
C GLY A 212 22.65 -3.41 14.40
N ASN A 213 21.94 -3.08 15.49
CA ASN A 213 21.21 -4.05 16.31
C ASN A 213 19.76 -3.62 16.63
N TYR A 214 19.29 -2.51 16.07
CA TYR A 214 17.96 -1.98 16.36
C TYR A 214 16.86 -2.96 15.92
N TRP A 215 16.92 -3.44 14.67
CA TRP A 215 15.93 -4.38 14.14
C TRP A 215 16.14 -5.82 14.63
N LYS A 216 17.38 -6.18 14.97
CA LYS A 216 17.72 -7.49 15.57
C LYS A 216 17.08 -7.61 16.97
N ALA A 217 17.26 -6.59 17.84
CA ALA A 217 16.62 -6.55 19.16
C ALA A 217 15.07 -6.46 19.08
N TRP A 218 14.54 -5.72 18.09
CA TRP A 218 13.10 -5.71 17.80
C TRP A 218 12.58 -7.12 17.41
N ASN A 219 13.34 -7.86 16.60
CA ASN A 219 12.98 -9.23 16.21
C ASN A 219 13.02 -10.21 17.40
N GLU A 220 14.02 -10.09 18.26
CA GLU A 220 14.10 -10.85 19.52
C GLU A 220 12.89 -10.57 20.42
N TYR A 221 12.42 -9.32 20.51
CA TYR A 221 11.18 -9.01 21.23
C TYR A 221 9.97 -9.74 20.62
N ASN A 222 9.80 -9.68 19.30
CA ASN A 222 8.68 -10.35 18.60
C ASN A 222 8.74 -11.87 18.78
N TYR A 223 9.92 -12.48 18.66
CA TYR A 223 10.11 -13.91 18.89
C TYR A 223 9.74 -14.31 20.33
N ASN A 224 10.34 -13.65 21.32
CA ASN A 224 10.17 -14.02 22.74
C ASN A 224 8.78 -13.70 23.29
N ASN A 225 8.11 -12.64 22.82
CA ASN A 225 6.88 -12.15 23.43
C ASN A 225 5.62 -12.38 22.58
N LEU A 226 5.74 -12.51 21.26
CA LEU A 226 4.60 -12.79 20.38
C LEU A 226 4.62 -14.25 19.92
N LEU A 227 5.68 -14.70 19.24
CA LEU A 227 5.73 -16.04 18.66
C LEU A 227 5.78 -17.15 19.72
N ALA A 228 6.70 -17.06 20.69
CA ALA A 228 6.84 -18.06 21.76
C ALA A 228 5.60 -18.16 22.67
N ARG A 229 4.69 -17.17 22.60
CA ARG A 229 3.41 -17.13 23.32
C ARG A 229 2.18 -17.43 22.43
N GLY A 230 2.39 -17.79 21.16
CA GLY A 230 1.34 -18.14 20.21
C GLY A 230 0.45 -16.98 19.77
N LEU A 231 0.93 -15.73 19.87
CA LEU A 231 0.19 -14.53 19.46
C LEU A 231 0.33 -14.20 17.97
N ILE A 232 1.32 -14.80 17.30
CA ILE A 232 1.55 -14.78 15.85
C ILE A 232 1.96 -16.18 15.37
N SER A 233 1.84 -16.44 14.07
CA SER A 233 2.25 -17.72 13.45
C SER A 233 3.77 -17.73 13.20
N ALA A 234 4.38 -18.92 13.13
CA ALA A 234 5.82 -19.04 12.86
C ALA A 234 6.20 -18.45 11.50
N GLU A 235 5.30 -18.56 10.53
CA GLU A 235 5.47 -18.10 9.16
C GLU A 235 5.29 -16.59 9.00
N ASP A 236 4.75 -15.88 10.00
CA ASP A 236 4.60 -14.41 9.94
C ASP A 236 5.95 -13.68 9.92
N SER A 237 7.03 -14.36 10.33
CA SER A 237 8.42 -13.94 10.10
C SER A 237 8.81 -13.85 8.61
N SER A 238 8.01 -14.42 7.71
CA SER A 238 8.21 -14.37 6.25
C SER A 238 7.62 -13.09 5.62
N LEU A 239 6.87 -12.30 6.39
CA LEU A 239 6.26 -11.05 5.93
C LEU A 239 7.28 -9.90 5.79
N TYR A 240 8.47 -10.04 6.39
CA TYR A 240 9.50 -9.01 6.40
C TYR A 240 10.91 -9.59 6.27
N THR A 241 11.87 -8.74 5.90
CA THR A 241 13.30 -9.08 5.89
C THR A 241 14.09 -8.04 6.69
N ILE A 242 14.92 -8.48 7.63
CA ILE A 242 15.87 -7.62 8.36
C ILE A 242 17.23 -7.69 7.69
N THR A 243 17.86 -6.55 7.44
CA THR A 243 19.21 -6.50 6.89
C THR A 243 19.95 -5.22 7.28
N ASP A 244 21.27 -5.32 7.41
CA ASP A 244 22.22 -4.21 7.55
C ASP A 244 23.02 -3.95 6.24
N SER A 245 22.56 -4.55 5.13
CA SER A 245 23.15 -4.44 3.79
C SER A 245 22.21 -3.73 2.83
N LEU A 246 22.65 -2.59 2.32
CA LEU A 246 21.94 -1.80 1.30
C LEU A 246 21.63 -2.62 0.04
N ALA A 247 22.62 -3.37 -0.45
CA ALA A 247 22.48 -4.21 -1.63
C ALA A 247 21.43 -5.31 -1.42
N THR A 248 21.39 -5.89 -0.21
CA THR A 248 20.37 -6.89 0.16
C THR A 248 18.98 -6.25 0.19
N ALA A 249 18.84 -5.07 0.82
CA ALA A 249 17.56 -4.36 0.92
C ALA A 249 16.96 -4.03 -0.46
N CYS A 250 17.75 -3.42 -1.35
CA CYS A 250 17.31 -3.14 -2.71
C CYS A 250 17.01 -4.42 -3.51
N ASN A 251 17.81 -5.48 -3.33
CA ASN A 251 17.59 -6.74 -4.05
C ASN A 251 16.34 -7.48 -3.58
N VAL A 252 15.96 -7.43 -2.29
CA VAL A 252 14.70 -8.01 -1.81
C VAL A 252 13.51 -7.37 -2.53
N ILE A 253 13.46 -6.03 -2.60
CA ILE A 253 12.37 -5.31 -3.27
C ILE A 253 12.34 -5.62 -4.78
N ARG A 254 13.50 -5.57 -5.45
CA ARG A 254 13.63 -5.86 -6.88
C ARG A 254 13.26 -7.31 -7.22
N GLN A 255 13.70 -8.28 -6.41
CA GLN A 255 13.44 -9.71 -6.64
C GLN A 255 11.98 -10.08 -6.36
N PHE A 256 11.30 -9.39 -5.44
CA PHE A 256 9.90 -9.66 -5.13
C PHE A 256 8.95 -9.47 -6.32
N TYR A 257 9.34 -8.64 -7.29
CA TYR A 257 8.58 -8.39 -8.53
C TYR A 257 9.27 -8.94 -9.78
N CYS A 258 10.10 -9.97 -9.61
CA CYS A 258 10.86 -10.59 -10.70
C CYS A 258 9.97 -11.44 -11.62
N VAL A 259 9.20 -12.34 -11.01
CA VAL A 259 8.21 -13.23 -11.68
C VAL A 259 6.81 -12.93 -11.16
N TYR A 260 6.65 -12.72 -9.86
CA TYR A 260 5.38 -12.26 -9.29
C TYR A 260 5.06 -10.83 -9.75
N HIS A 261 3.81 -10.59 -10.11
CA HIS A 261 3.31 -9.25 -10.46
C HIS A 261 2.37 -8.73 -9.38
N SER A 262 1.28 -9.46 -9.13
CA SER A 262 0.17 -9.07 -8.26
C SER A 262 -0.77 -10.24 -7.95
N ILE A 263 -1.71 -10.03 -7.01
CA ILE A 263 -2.86 -10.91 -6.79
C ILE A 263 -4.19 -10.16 -6.86
N ARG A 264 -5.26 -10.88 -7.18
CA ARG A 264 -6.65 -10.48 -6.97
C ARG A 264 -7.50 -11.68 -6.58
N TYR A 265 -8.60 -11.44 -5.87
CA TYR A 265 -9.65 -12.45 -5.70
C TYR A 265 -10.71 -12.30 -6.77
N VAL A 266 -11.19 -13.43 -7.28
CA VAL A 266 -12.42 -13.54 -8.07
C VAL A 266 -13.29 -14.56 -7.34
N GLU A 267 -14.27 -14.07 -6.59
CA GLU A 267 -15.03 -14.87 -5.61
C GLU A 267 -14.09 -15.51 -4.57
N ASP A 268 -14.08 -16.85 -4.43
CA ASP A 268 -13.18 -17.58 -3.53
C ASP A 268 -11.84 -17.99 -4.19
N LEU A 269 -11.66 -17.69 -5.47
CA LEU A 269 -10.45 -18.03 -6.24
C LEU A 269 -9.41 -16.91 -6.16
N LEU A 270 -8.23 -17.23 -5.63
CA LEU A 270 -7.06 -16.36 -5.73
C LEU A 270 -6.46 -16.49 -7.14
N VAL A 271 -6.36 -15.36 -7.85
CA VAL A 271 -5.66 -15.25 -9.14
C VAL A 271 -4.38 -14.48 -8.91
N MET A 272 -3.25 -15.10 -9.22
CA MET A 272 -1.91 -14.51 -9.16
C MET A 272 -1.41 -14.25 -10.58
N ARG A 273 -1.10 -12.98 -10.89
CA ARG A 273 -0.52 -12.57 -12.16
C ARG A 273 1.01 -12.63 -12.07
N LEU A 274 1.64 -13.02 -13.17
CA LEU A 274 3.08 -13.19 -13.28
C LEU A 274 3.64 -12.42 -14.48
N ASN A 275 4.87 -11.92 -14.37
CA ASN A 275 5.60 -11.29 -15.48
C ASN A 275 6.11 -12.32 -16.51
N SER A 276 6.28 -13.57 -16.09
CA SER A 276 6.77 -14.65 -16.94
C SER A 276 6.04 -15.97 -16.65
N GLN A 277 5.97 -16.83 -17.67
CA GLN A 277 5.25 -18.10 -17.57
C GLN A 277 6.09 -19.16 -16.85
N LEU A 278 5.47 -19.85 -15.89
CA LEU A 278 6.08 -21.03 -15.25
C LEU A 278 5.90 -22.30 -16.10
N THR A 279 6.91 -23.17 -16.05
CA THR A 279 6.86 -24.53 -16.60
C THR A 279 5.95 -25.43 -15.77
N ASP A 280 5.45 -26.52 -16.36
CA ASP A 280 4.61 -27.48 -15.63
C ASP A 280 5.33 -28.13 -14.43
N ALA A 281 6.64 -28.39 -14.54
CA ALA A 281 7.44 -28.91 -13.44
C ALA A 281 7.54 -27.92 -12.25
N GLN A 282 7.66 -26.63 -12.53
CA GLN A 282 7.64 -25.59 -11.49
C GLN A 282 6.26 -25.48 -10.83
N VAL A 283 5.17 -25.66 -11.58
CA VAL A 283 3.81 -25.66 -11.01
C VAL A 283 3.56 -26.91 -10.18
N GLU A 284 4.08 -28.07 -10.56
CA GLU A 284 4.00 -29.29 -9.75
C GLU A 284 4.81 -29.14 -8.45
N GLN A 285 6.03 -28.58 -8.51
CA GLN A 285 6.81 -28.25 -7.31
C GLN A 285 6.04 -27.33 -6.34
N LEU A 286 5.30 -26.33 -6.84
CA LEU A 286 4.47 -25.48 -5.98
C LEU A 286 3.31 -26.25 -5.33
N ASN A 287 2.75 -27.26 -6.02
CA ASN A 287 1.71 -28.13 -5.46
C ASN A 287 2.25 -29.06 -4.38
N GLU A 288 3.47 -29.60 -4.55
CA GLU A 288 4.16 -30.38 -3.53
C GLU A 288 4.49 -29.53 -2.29
N GLU A 289 5.07 -28.34 -2.49
CA GLU A 289 5.56 -27.48 -1.39
C GLU A 289 4.48 -26.67 -0.64
N TYR A 290 3.36 -26.34 -1.29
CA TYR A 290 2.35 -25.38 -0.76
C TYR A 290 0.90 -25.92 -0.83
N SER A 291 0.70 -27.24 -0.85
CA SER A 291 -0.65 -27.83 -0.75
C SER A 291 -1.35 -27.56 0.60
N ASP A 292 -0.59 -27.28 1.67
CA ASP A 292 -1.08 -26.97 3.02
C ASP A 292 -1.91 -25.67 3.09
N ILE A 293 -1.73 -24.75 2.14
CA ILE A 293 -2.48 -23.49 2.09
C ILE A 293 -3.71 -23.52 1.18
N LEU A 294 -4.04 -24.67 0.61
CA LEU A 294 -5.19 -24.84 -0.28
C LEU A 294 -6.43 -25.34 0.47
N VAL A 295 -7.58 -24.72 0.21
CA VAL A 295 -8.89 -25.19 0.71
C VAL A 295 -9.40 -26.38 -0.10
N LYS A 296 -9.15 -26.37 -1.41
CA LYS A 296 -9.59 -27.39 -2.38
C LYS A 296 -8.77 -27.31 -3.67
N GLY A 297 -8.73 -28.41 -4.42
CA GLY A 297 -8.07 -28.46 -5.72
C GLY A 297 -6.55 -28.34 -5.62
N LYS A 298 -5.95 -27.69 -6.62
CA LYS A 298 -4.49 -27.52 -6.76
C LYS A 298 -4.16 -26.15 -7.36
N ILE A 299 -2.90 -25.75 -7.32
CA ILE A 299 -2.36 -24.59 -8.03
C ILE A 299 -2.30 -24.93 -9.52
N GLU A 300 -2.92 -24.09 -10.36
CA GLU A 300 -3.03 -24.33 -11.81
C GLU A 300 -2.68 -23.08 -12.62
N LYS A 301 -2.15 -23.28 -13.82
CA LYS A 301 -2.06 -22.21 -14.84
C LYS A 301 -3.47 -21.84 -15.31
N SER A 302 -3.74 -20.56 -15.48
CA SER A 302 -5.04 -20.06 -15.98
C SER A 302 -4.85 -19.10 -17.16
N GLN A 303 -5.88 -19.04 -18.00
CA GLN A 303 -6.10 -17.90 -18.91
C GLN A 303 -6.76 -16.74 -18.14
N VAL A 304 -6.81 -15.57 -18.78
CA VAL A 304 -7.55 -14.39 -18.29
C VAL A 304 -9.03 -14.73 -18.04
N LEU A 305 -9.56 -14.36 -16.87
CA LEU A 305 -10.98 -14.59 -16.56
C LEU A 305 -11.88 -13.53 -17.21
N PRO A 306 -13.19 -13.80 -17.46
CA PRO A 306 -14.10 -12.80 -18.05
C PRO A 306 -14.17 -11.47 -17.28
N THR A 307 -14.00 -11.52 -15.96
CA THR A 307 -13.94 -10.34 -15.06
C THR A 307 -12.58 -9.61 -15.07
N GLU A 308 -11.63 -10.05 -15.89
CA GLU A 308 -10.31 -9.44 -16.12
C GLU A 308 -10.13 -8.88 -17.54
N ILE A 309 -11.05 -9.11 -18.48
CA ILE A 309 -10.86 -8.77 -19.91
C ILE A 309 -10.62 -7.26 -20.16
N LYS A 310 -11.05 -6.38 -19.24
CA LYS A 310 -10.85 -4.93 -19.30
C LYS A 310 -9.59 -4.43 -18.56
N ASP A 311 -8.80 -5.33 -18.01
CA ASP A 311 -7.57 -5.04 -17.25
C ASP A 311 -6.39 -5.02 -18.24
N GLU A 312 -5.52 -4.01 -18.17
CA GLU A 312 -4.32 -3.90 -19.02
C GLU A 312 -3.36 -5.10 -18.81
N THR A 313 -3.46 -5.78 -17.67
CA THR A 313 -2.75 -7.03 -17.38
C THR A 313 -3.36 -8.28 -18.04
N ALA A 314 -4.35 -8.15 -18.94
CA ALA A 314 -5.00 -9.29 -19.59
C ALA A 314 -4.01 -10.25 -20.28
N SER A 315 -2.90 -9.73 -20.81
CA SER A 315 -1.83 -10.50 -21.47
C SER A 315 -0.94 -11.32 -20.53
N LEU A 316 -0.90 -11.01 -19.22
CA LEU A 316 0.04 -11.63 -18.29
C LEU A 316 -0.29 -13.11 -18.00
N PRO A 317 0.72 -14.00 -17.92
CA PRO A 317 0.55 -15.35 -17.37
C PRO A 317 -0.08 -15.33 -15.96
N ARG A 318 -0.89 -16.35 -15.65
CA ARG A 318 -1.62 -16.45 -14.38
C ARG A 318 -1.51 -17.83 -13.74
N LEU A 319 -1.43 -17.84 -12.42
CA LEU A 319 -1.77 -18.98 -11.58
C LEU A 319 -3.12 -18.74 -10.91
N ARG A 320 -3.86 -19.81 -10.65
CA ARG A 320 -5.08 -19.81 -9.84
C ARG A 320 -4.98 -20.83 -8.71
N LEU A 321 -5.52 -20.51 -7.55
CA LEU A 321 -5.57 -21.41 -6.39
C LEU A 321 -6.69 -21.01 -5.43
N TYR A 322 -7.28 -21.98 -4.72
CA TYR A 322 -8.22 -21.70 -3.64
C TYR A 322 -7.47 -21.56 -2.32
N PHE A 323 -6.80 -20.41 -2.15
CA PHE A 323 -6.02 -20.10 -0.96
C PHE A 323 -6.90 -19.97 0.28
N ASN A 324 -6.42 -20.45 1.42
CA ASN A 324 -7.17 -20.49 2.69
C ASN A 324 -7.37 -19.13 3.39
N GLN A 325 -6.85 -18.04 2.81
CA GLN A 325 -6.96 -16.66 3.31
C GLN A 325 -6.45 -16.46 4.75
N ARG A 326 -5.62 -17.38 5.25
CA ARG A 326 -5.13 -17.40 6.63
C ARG A 326 -3.61 -17.47 6.72
N ASN A 327 -2.97 -18.35 5.96
CA ASN A 327 -1.53 -18.58 6.05
C ASN A 327 -0.74 -17.62 5.14
N LEU A 328 -0.87 -16.32 5.38
CA LEU A 328 -0.23 -15.27 4.55
C LEU A 328 1.30 -15.38 4.57
N GLY A 329 1.92 -15.77 5.69
CA GLY A 329 3.36 -16.07 5.75
C GLY A 329 3.80 -17.17 4.77
N ARG A 330 3.02 -18.26 4.64
CA ARG A 330 3.28 -19.32 3.64
C ARG A 330 3.04 -18.83 2.21
N LEU A 331 2.06 -17.95 1.97
CA LEU A 331 1.86 -17.30 0.67
C LEU A 331 3.08 -16.44 0.28
N TYR A 332 3.68 -15.72 1.23
CA TYR A 332 4.94 -14.98 1.02
C TYR A 332 6.11 -15.92 0.69
N GLN A 333 6.22 -17.08 1.34
CA GLN A 333 7.22 -18.10 0.98
C GLN A 333 7.01 -18.61 -0.46
N MET A 334 5.76 -18.87 -0.86
CA MET A 334 5.41 -19.27 -2.22
C MET A 334 5.78 -18.20 -3.25
N ILE A 335 5.47 -16.92 -2.99
CA ILE A 335 5.85 -15.78 -3.84
C ILE A 335 7.38 -15.69 -3.96
N ASN A 336 8.10 -15.83 -2.84
CA ASN A 336 9.57 -15.84 -2.83
C ASN A 336 10.15 -17.02 -3.63
N GLN A 337 9.49 -18.18 -3.65
CA GLN A 337 9.89 -19.34 -4.46
C GLN A 337 9.61 -19.11 -5.95
N ILE A 338 8.41 -18.61 -6.30
CA ILE A 338 8.03 -18.21 -7.67
C ILE A 338 9.05 -17.23 -8.25
N ASN A 339 9.48 -16.25 -7.46
CA ASN A 339 10.48 -15.27 -7.87
C ASN A 339 11.90 -15.83 -8.08
N LYS A 340 12.22 -17.06 -7.68
CA LYS A 340 13.48 -17.74 -8.00
C LYS A 340 13.43 -18.50 -9.33
N PHE A 341 12.23 -18.77 -9.86
CA PHE A 341 12.04 -19.56 -11.08
C PHE A 341 12.36 -18.81 -12.38
N GLY A 342 12.50 -17.49 -12.34
CA GLY A 342 12.77 -16.65 -13.50
C GLY A 342 13.89 -15.65 -13.29
N THR A 343 14.44 -15.17 -14.40
CA THR A 343 15.44 -14.11 -14.43
C THR A 343 14.73 -12.76 -14.47
N CYS A 344 15.13 -11.80 -13.63
CA CYS A 344 14.45 -10.50 -13.60
C CYS A 344 14.84 -9.70 -14.83
N LEU A 345 13.85 -9.39 -15.66
CA LEU A 345 13.99 -8.47 -16.78
C LEU A 345 14.26 -7.04 -16.26
N PRO A 346 14.79 -6.13 -17.10
CA PRO A 346 14.75 -4.71 -16.83
C PRO A 346 13.30 -4.28 -16.55
N ILE A 347 13.11 -3.37 -15.60
CA ILE A 347 11.76 -3.00 -15.13
C ILE A 347 11.07 -2.14 -16.19
N GLU A 348 10.03 -2.70 -16.80
CA GLU A 348 9.02 -1.94 -17.56
C GLU A 348 8.07 -1.21 -16.59
N PRO A 349 7.46 -0.07 -17.00
CA PRO A 349 6.50 0.65 -16.16
C PRO A 349 5.31 -0.23 -15.75
N HIS A 350 4.73 0.06 -14.58
CA HIS A 350 3.74 -0.81 -13.93
C HIS A 350 2.37 -0.75 -14.62
N PRO A 351 1.81 -1.88 -15.11
CA PRO A 351 0.56 -1.85 -15.86
C PRO A 351 -0.71 -1.77 -14.99
N GLU A 352 -0.64 -1.85 -13.66
CA GLU A 352 -1.86 -1.84 -12.82
C GLU A 352 -2.39 -0.45 -12.48
N TRP A 353 -3.71 -0.33 -12.46
CA TRP A 353 -4.43 0.76 -11.82
C TRP A 353 -4.63 0.44 -10.33
N LYS A 354 -4.15 1.33 -9.44
CA LYS A 354 -4.47 1.37 -8.01
C LYS A 354 -5.64 2.30 -7.70
#